data_AF-A0A2I0XAK4-F1
#
_entry.id   AF-A0A2I0XAK4-F1
#
_cell.length_a   1.000
_cell.length_b   1.000
_cell.length_c   1.000
_cell.angle_alpha   90.00
_cell.angle_beta   90.00
_cell.angle_gamma   90.00
#
_symmetry.space_group_name_H-M   'P 1'
#
loop_
_entity.id
_entity.type
_entity.pdbx_description
1 polymer ?
#
loop_
_entity_poly.entity_id
_entity_poly.type
_entity_poly.pdbx_seq_one_letter_code
_entity_poly.pdbx_strand_id
1 'polypeptide(L)'
;MTHSELFVAMKMLSIKAEYNVARECFNQFIGLLKETNPTDNLIPTDLYRTKKLVSKLDLTYTKIDCCVNGCMLYFKEDITEIVCRHCNAPRFKPKSRNRRKQKDVPLIPTALHHFFLIFCYYSYF
;
A
#
# COMPACT_ATOMS: atom_id res chain seq x y z
N MET A 1 -1.51 -26.28 13.73
CA MET A 1 -2.34 -25.07 13.50
C MET A 1 -2.54 -24.92 12.00
N THR A 2 -3.75 -25.14 11.49
CA THR A 2 -4.07 -24.90 10.08
C THR A 2 -4.42 -23.43 9.90
N HIS A 3 -3.57 -22.67 9.23
CA HIS A 3 -3.88 -21.30 8.83
C HIS A 3 -4.79 -21.31 7.60
N SER A 4 -5.74 -20.39 7.51
CA SER A 4 -6.54 -20.22 6.28
C SER A 4 -5.69 -19.63 5.15
N GLU A 5 -6.05 -19.92 3.90
CA GLU A 5 -5.40 -19.33 2.70
C GLU A 5 -5.35 -17.80 2.77
N LEU A 6 -6.43 -17.22 3.30
CA LEU A 6 -6.56 -15.80 3.54
C LEU A 6 -5.55 -15.25 4.54
N PHE A 7 -5.38 -15.93 5.67
CA PHE A 7 -4.42 -15.54 6.69
C PHE A 7 -2.99 -15.56 6.12
N VAL A 8 -2.66 -16.61 5.37
CA VAL A 8 -1.35 -16.75 4.70
C VAL A 8 -1.14 -15.60 3.71
N ALA A 9 -2.13 -15.31 2.86
CA ALA A 9 -2.04 -14.21 1.89
C ALA A 9 -1.88 -12.84 2.55
N MET A 10 -2.63 -12.56 3.62
CA MET A 10 -2.49 -11.31 4.37
C MET A 10 -1.09 -11.16 4.98
N LYS A 11 -0.57 -12.21 5.64
CA LYS A 11 0.77 -12.18 6.23
C LYS A 11 1.87 -12.00 5.19
N MET A 12 1.76 -12.65 4.03
CA MET A 12 2.70 -12.46 2.93
C MET A 12 2.70 -11.01 2.40
N LEU A 13 1.52 -10.40 2.23
CA LEU A 13 1.44 -8.99 1.81
C LEU A 13 1.99 -8.04 2.88
N SER A 14 1.79 -8.33 4.16
CA SER A 14 2.39 -7.59 5.27
C SER A 14 3.92 -7.62 5.18
N ILE A 15 4.52 -8.81 5.11
CA ILE A 15 5.99 -8.98 5.01
C ILE A 15 6.54 -8.25 3.77
N LYS A 16 5.87 -8.40 2.62
CA LYS A 16 6.29 -7.73 1.38
C LYS A 16 6.41 -6.21 1.57
N ALA A 17 5.43 -5.60 2.23
CA ALA A 17 5.39 -4.16 2.40
C ALA A 17 6.29 -3.69 3.54
N GLU A 18 6.39 -4.44 4.65
CA GLU A 18 7.29 -4.16 5.78
C GLU A 18 8.76 -4.11 5.34
N TYR A 19 9.18 -5.02 4.47
CA TYR A 19 10.56 -5.09 3.98
C TYR A 19 10.75 -4.54 2.56
N ASN A 20 9.73 -3.87 2.01
CA ASN A 20 9.73 -3.36 0.63
C ASN A 20 10.24 -4.39 -0.40
N VAL A 21 9.84 -5.65 -0.23
CA VAL A 21 10.31 -6.77 -1.07
C VAL A 21 9.91 -6.49 -2.51
N ALA A 22 10.84 -6.55 -3.46
CA ALA A 22 10.56 -6.38 -4.88
C ALA A 22 9.51 -7.41 -5.37
N ARG A 23 8.79 -7.09 -6.46
CA ARG A 23 7.77 -8.01 -7.00
C ARG A 23 8.40 -9.33 -7.43
N GLU A 24 9.54 -9.26 -8.10
CA GLU A 24 10.27 -10.38 -8.67
C GLU A 24 10.77 -11.30 -7.56
N CYS A 25 11.40 -10.72 -6.53
CA CYS A 25 11.83 -11.45 -5.33
C CYS A 25 10.66 -12.14 -4.62
N PHE A 26 9.55 -11.44 -4.43
CA PHE A 26 8.36 -12.01 -3.81
C PHE A 26 7.79 -13.21 -4.59
N ASN A 27 7.71 -13.08 -5.92
CA ASN A 27 7.21 -14.14 -6.79
C ASN A 27 8.15 -15.36 -6.80
N GLN A 28 9.47 -15.15 -6.83
CA GLN A 28 10.44 -16.25 -6.75
C GLN A 28 10.33 -16.99 -5.41
N PHE A 29 10.24 -16.25 -4.30
CA PHE A 29 10.13 -16.84 -2.97
C PHE A 29 8.83 -17.65 -2.80
N ILE A 30 7.71 -17.12 -3.27
CA ILE A 30 6.43 -17.84 -3.27
C ILE A 30 6.48 -19.08 -4.17
N GLY A 31 7.11 -18.98 -5.34
CA GLY A 31 7.30 -20.11 -6.25
C GLY A 31 8.04 -21.25 -5.54
N LEU A 32 9.18 -20.95 -4.92
CA LEU A 32 9.96 -21.92 -4.15
C LEU A 32 9.12 -22.55 -3.03
N LEU A 33 8.45 -21.74 -2.21
CA LEU A 33 7.61 -22.24 -1.13
C LEU A 33 6.49 -23.16 -1.65
N LYS A 34 5.96 -22.89 -2.83
CA LYS A 34 4.91 -23.70 -3.43
C LYS A 34 5.43 -25.04 -3.95
N GLU A 35 6.66 -25.07 -4.45
CA GLU A 35 7.34 -26.29 -4.92
C GLU A 35 7.83 -27.18 -3.77
N THR A 36 8.28 -26.59 -2.66
CA THR A 36 8.81 -27.36 -1.51
C THR A 36 7.72 -27.92 -0.60
N ASN A 37 6.47 -27.51 -0.80
CA ASN A 37 5.33 -27.91 0.02
C ASN A 37 4.42 -28.91 -0.72
N PRO A 38 3.57 -29.67 0.00
CA PRO A 38 2.60 -30.57 -0.61
C PRO A 38 1.72 -29.87 -1.66
N THR A 39 1.29 -30.59 -2.69
CA THR A 39 0.59 -30.05 -3.86
C THR A 39 -0.71 -29.31 -3.53
N ASP A 40 -1.35 -29.65 -2.42
CA ASP A 40 -2.62 -29.08 -1.92
C ASP A 40 -2.43 -27.90 -0.94
N ASN A 41 -1.26 -27.26 -0.95
CA ASN A 41 -0.97 -26.15 -0.06
C ASN A 41 -1.81 -24.88 -0.32
N LEU A 42 -2.00 -24.10 0.74
CA LEU A 42 -2.74 -22.82 0.74
C LEU A 42 -1.87 -21.62 0.34
N ILE A 43 -0.72 -21.84 -0.30
CA ILE A 43 0.21 -20.78 -0.69
C ILE A 43 -0.27 -20.22 -2.04
N PRO A 44 -0.49 -18.90 -2.17
CA PRO A 44 -0.79 -18.27 -3.46
C PRO A 44 0.31 -18.53 -4.50
N THR A 45 0.06 -18.31 -5.79
CA THR A 45 1.09 -18.57 -6.83
C THR A 45 2.00 -17.39 -7.10
N ASP A 46 1.54 -16.17 -6.82
CA ASP A 46 2.25 -14.94 -7.14
C ASP A 46 1.57 -13.76 -6.43
N LEU A 47 2.24 -12.61 -6.46
CA LEU A 47 1.74 -11.36 -5.88
C LEU A 47 0.34 -10.97 -6.38
N TYR A 48 0.02 -11.21 -7.64
CA TYR A 48 -1.29 -10.84 -8.19
C TYR A 48 -2.40 -11.70 -7.57
N ARG A 49 -2.21 -13.02 -7.49
CA ARG A 49 -3.18 -13.92 -6.83
C ARG A 49 -3.28 -13.64 -5.35
N THR A 50 -2.16 -13.38 -4.67
CA THR A 50 -2.17 -12.98 -3.25
C THR A 50 -3.01 -11.71 -3.04
N LYS A 51 -2.80 -10.66 -3.85
CA LYS A 51 -3.61 -9.43 -3.79
C LYS A 51 -5.08 -9.66 -4.12
N LYS A 52 -5.36 -10.47 -5.14
CA LYS A 52 -6.73 -10.79 -5.55
C LYS A 52 -7.48 -11.51 -4.43
N LEU A 53 -6.81 -12.41 -3.72
CA LEU A 53 -7.40 -13.14 -2.61
C LEU A 53 -7.82 -12.21 -1.47
N VAL A 54 -6.93 -11.28 -1.10
CA VAL A 54 -7.22 -10.27 -0.07
C VAL A 54 -8.24 -9.23 -0.54
N SER A 55 -8.28 -8.90 -1.84
CA SER A 55 -9.25 -7.92 -2.37
C SER A 55 -10.71 -8.35 -2.27
N LYS A 56 -10.98 -9.66 -2.16
CA LYS A 56 -12.33 -10.20 -1.99
C LYS A 56 -12.96 -9.91 -0.63
N LEU A 57 -12.16 -9.48 0.34
CA LEU A 57 -12.60 -9.26 1.71
C LEU A 57 -13.30 -7.91 1.94
N ASP A 58 -13.47 -7.09 0.90
CA ASP A 58 -13.96 -5.71 1.04
C ASP A 58 -13.25 -4.97 2.19
N LEU A 59 -11.93 -5.19 2.30
CA LEU A 59 -11.11 -4.47 3.27
C LEU A 59 -11.10 -3.01 2.85
N THR A 60 -11.82 -2.19 3.63
CA THR A 60 -11.81 -0.75 3.46
C THR A 60 -10.37 -0.25 3.57
N TYR A 61 -9.85 0.27 2.46
CA TYR A 61 -8.57 0.95 2.44
C TYR A 61 -8.83 2.45 2.55
N THR A 62 -8.03 3.12 3.37
CA THR A 62 -8.09 4.57 3.49
C THR A 62 -7.06 5.14 2.52
N LYS A 63 -7.53 5.95 1.55
CA LYS A 63 -6.60 6.73 0.73
C LYS A 63 -6.02 7.85 1.60
N ILE A 64 -4.70 7.86 1.74
CA ILE A 64 -3.96 8.92 2.41
C ILE A 64 -3.03 9.53 1.39
N ASP A 65 -3.07 10.85 1.29
CA ASP A 65 -2.18 11.56 0.37
C ASP A 65 -0.77 11.58 0.96
N CYS A 66 0.24 11.54 0.09
CA CYS A 66 1.64 11.66 0.47
C CYS A 66 2.26 12.87 -0.24
N CYS A 67 3.26 13.48 0.41
CA CYS A 67 4.13 14.44 -0.26
C CYS A 67 4.77 13.82 -1.52
N VAL A 68 4.91 14.60 -2.58
CA VAL A 68 5.53 14.14 -3.84
C VAL A 68 6.97 13.61 -3.64
N ASN A 69 7.67 14.15 -2.65
CA ASN A 69 9.03 13.76 -2.28
C ASN A 69 9.06 12.70 -1.15
N GLY A 70 7.91 12.16 -0.74
CA GLY A 70 7.82 11.15 0.32
C GLY A 70 8.09 11.66 1.74
N CYS A 71 8.20 12.98 1.96
CA CYS A 71 8.63 13.51 3.26
C CYS A 71 7.61 13.37 4.39
N MET A 72 6.31 13.27 4.07
CA MET A 72 5.22 13.16 5.06
C MET A 72 3.94 12.61 4.44
N LEU A 73 3.08 12.07 5.28
CA LEU A 73 1.70 11.71 4.95
C LEU A 73 0.74 12.82 5.42
N TYR A 74 -0.25 13.16 4.60
CA TYR A 74 -1.33 14.09 4.97
C TYR A 74 -2.41 13.35 5.76
N PHE A 75 -2.12 13.04 7.03
CA PHE A 75 -2.96 12.24 7.91
C PHE A 75 -3.16 12.91 9.28
N LYS A 76 -4.30 12.63 9.93
CA LYS A 76 -4.71 13.24 11.21
C LYS A 76 -4.60 14.77 11.17
N GLU A 77 -3.65 15.33 11.93
CA GLU A 77 -3.42 16.77 12.10
C GLU A 77 -2.99 17.45 10.79
N ASP A 78 -2.39 16.70 9.88
CA ASP A 78 -1.87 17.22 8.61
C ASP A 78 -2.88 17.09 7.46
N ILE A 79 -4.12 16.66 7.74
CA ILE A 79 -5.12 16.39 6.68
C ILE A 79 -5.57 17.66 5.95
N THR A 80 -5.45 18.83 6.58
CA THR A 80 -5.80 20.14 5.98
C THR A 80 -4.61 20.81 5.30
N GLU A 81 -3.40 20.27 5.45
CA GLU A 81 -2.20 20.85 4.86
C GLU A 81 -2.22 20.73 3.33
N ILE A 82 -1.85 21.82 2.67
CA ILE A 82 -1.79 21.93 1.21
C ILE A 82 -0.35 21.98 0.68
N VAL A 83 0.62 22.14 1.58
CA VAL A 83 2.06 22.20 1.32
C VAL A 83 2.78 21.29 2.31
N CYS A 84 3.83 20.61 1.86
CA CYS A 84 4.65 19.78 2.74
C CYS A 84 5.50 20.65 3.68
N ARG A 85 5.43 20.40 4.99
CA ARG A 85 6.19 21.14 6.02
C ARG A 85 7.71 20.93 5.95
N HIS A 86 8.18 19.88 5.29
CA HIS A 86 9.61 19.56 5.20
C HIS A 86 10.29 20.06 3.92
N CYS A 87 9.60 20.00 2.77
CA CYS A 87 10.20 20.35 1.47
C CYS A 87 9.44 21.43 0.70
N ASN A 88 8.37 21.99 1.27
CA ASN A 88 7.52 23.01 0.65
C ASN A 88 6.88 22.59 -0.69
N ALA A 89 6.90 21.31 -1.03
CA ALA A 89 6.23 20.81 -2.23
C ALA A 89 4.70 20.91 -2.07
N PRO A 90 3.96 21.25 -3.15
CA PRO A 90 2.50 21.29 -3.11
C PRO A 90 1.93 19.87 -2.94
N ARG A 91 0.76 19.77 -2.31
CA ARG A 91 0.00 18.51 -2.20
C ARG A 91 -0.75 18.15 -3.47
N PHE A 92 -1.35 19.16 -4.11
CA PHE A 92 -2.26 18.99 -5.24
C PHE A 92 -1.64 19.44 -6.55
N LYS A 93 -2.09 18.86 -7.66
CA LYS A 93 -1.72 19.31 -9.01
C LYS A 93 -2.18 20.76 -9.23
N PRO A 94 -1.36 21.60 -9.90
CA PRO A 94 -1.75 22.97 -10.22
C PRO A 94 -2.99 22.98 -11.12
N LYS A 95 -3.97 23.81 -10.75
CA LYS A 95 -5.21 23.97 -11.53
C LYS A 95 -4.87 24.73 -12.82
N SER A 96 -5.28 24.19 -13.98
CA SER A 96 -5.08 24.90 -15.25
C SER A 96 -6.01 26.12 -15.30
N ARG A 97 -5.51 27.29 -15.72
CA ARG A 97 -6.26 28.55 -15.78
C ARG A 97 -7.55 28.49 -16.64
N ASN A 98 -7.70 27.50 -17.50
CA ASN A 98 -8.74 27.47 -18.54
C ASN A 98 -9.94 26.53 -18.26
N ARG A 99 -10.13 25.99 -17.04
CA ARG A 99 -11.30 25.13 -16.75
C ARG A 99 -12.01 25.53 -15.45
N ARG A 100 -13.27 25.93 -15.57
CA ARG A 100 -14.18 26.14 -14.43
C ARG A 100 -14.38 24.80 -13.71
N LYS A 101 -14.10 24.80 -12.39
CA LYS A 101 -14.27 23.69 -11.41
C LYS A 101 -13.41 22.43 -11.67
N GLN A 102 -12.08 22.54 -11.51
CA GLN A 102 -11.22 21.36 -11.36
C GLN A 102 -11.19 20.93 -9.88
N LYS A 103 -11.52 19.66 -9.59
CA LYS A 103 -11.39 19.06 -8.25
C LYS A 103 -9.90 18.98 -7.88
N ASP A 104 -9.58 19.13 -6.59
CA ASP A 104 -8.22 18.97 -6.10
C ASP A 104 -7.79 17.51 -6.29
N VAL A 105 -6.72 17.31 -7.06
CA VAL A 105 -6.16 15.99 -7.36
C VAL A 105 -4.79 15.91 -6.68
N PRO A 106 -4.61 15.03 -5.67
CA PRO A 106 -3.33 14.81 -5.04
C PRO A 106 -2.25 14.44 -6.07
N LEU A 107 -1.03 14.93 -5.86
CA LEU A 107 0.11 14.59 -6.72
C LEU A 107 0.48 13.11 -6.60
N ILE A 108 0.41 12.57 -5.38
CA ILE A 108 0.61 11.15 -5.09
C ILE A 108 -0.49 10.66 -4.13
N PRO A 109 -1.51 9.94 -4.63
CA PRO A 109 -2.45 9.26 -3.77
C PRO A 109 -1.88 7.91 -3.33
N THR A 110 -1.64 7.71 -2.03
CA THR A 110 -1.24 6.41 -1.47
C THR A 110 -2.48 5.68 -0.95
N ALA A 111 -2.70 4.46 -1.42
CA ALA A 111 -3.74 3.59 -0.86
C ALA A 111 -3.12 2.77 0.29
N LEU A 112 -3.47 3.11 1.53
CA LEU A 112 -3.03 2.35 2.70
C LEU A 112 -4.24 1.59 3.25
N HIS A 113 -4.12 0.27 3.39
CA HIS A 113 -5.10 -0.47 4.19
C HIS A 113 -4.92 -0.06 5.65
N HIS A 114 -6.00 -0.06 6.43
CA HIS A 114 -5.97 0.38 7.84
C HIS A 114 -4.90 -0.35 8.68
N PHE A 115 -4.57 -1.60 8.33
CA PHE A 115 -3.49 -2.39 8.94
C PHE A 115 -2.07 -1.89 8.62
N PHE A 116 -1.89 -1.16 7.51
CA PHE A 116 -0.63 -0.57 7.04
C PHE A 116 -0.42 0.89 7.49
N LEU A 117 -1.45 1.54 8.05
CA LEU A 117 -1.33 2.89 8.62
C LEU A 117 -0.33 2.93 9.78
N ILE A 118 -0.25 1.84 10.54
CA ILE A 118 0.70 1.71 11.64
C ILE A 118 2.13 1.66 11.08
N PHE A 119 2.39 0.92 9.99
CA PHE A 119 3.74 0.76 9.46
C PHE A 119 4.31 2.03 8.81
N CYS A 120 3.55 2.78 8.01
CA CYS A 120 4.06 4.05 7.48
C CYS A 120 4.25 5.12 8.57
N TYR A 121 3.51 5.06 9.67
CA TYR A 121 3.70 5.96 10.81
C TYR A 121 5.02 5.67 11.56
N TYR A 122 5.41 4.40 11.69
CA TYR A 122 6.62 3.98 12.42
C TYR A 122 7.89 3.84 11.55
N SER A 123 7.82 3.99 10.22
CA SER A 123 9.02 4.02 9.36
C SER A 123 9.47 5.43 8.97
N TYR A 124 8.68 6.46 9.32
CA TYR A 124 9.00 7.88 9.10
C TYR A 124 9.15 8.65 10.42
N PHE A 125 9.23 7.95 11.56
CA PHE A 125 9.69 8.41 12.86
C PHE A 125 10.68 7.41 13.45
#